data_AF-A0A5N9HUN2-F1
#
_entry.id   AF-A0A5N9HUN2-F1
#
_cell.length_a   1.000
_cell.length_b   1.000
_cell.length_c   1.000
_cell.angle_alpha   90.00
_cell.angle_beta   90.00
_cell.angle_gamma   90.00
#
_symmetry.space_group_name_H-M   'P 1'
#
loop_
_entity.id
_entity.type
_entity.pdbx_description
1 polymer ?
#
loop_
_entity_poly.entity_id
_entity_poly.type
_entity_poly.pdbx_seq_one_letter_code
_entity_poly.pdbx_strand_id
1 'polypeptide(L)' 'MNETKAKHAAPIVRVSDNRPDLICFALDAGGRGIVVPMINTKQEAASMVDSCLYYPKGPLSNSGSRGQWGGGMERVS' A
#
# COMPACT_ATOMS: atom_id res chain seq x y z
N MET A 1 9.80 -22.05 14.29
CA MET A 1 9.00 -21.32 13.29
C MET A 1 9.82 -20.09 12.92
N ASN A 2 10.49 -20.12 11.76
CA ASN A 2 11.61 -19.23 11.43
C ASN A 2 11.24 -17.75 11.46
N GLU A 3 12.04 -16.98 12.21
CA GLU A 3 11.97 -15.53 12.34
C GLU A 3 12.28 -14.85 11.00
N THR A 4 11.25 -14.44 10.25
CA THR A 4 11.40 -13.49 9.14
C THR A 4 11.59 -12.08 9.67
N LYS A 5 12.68 -11.84 10.43
CA LYS A 5 13.22 -10.51 10.69
C LYS A 5 14.09 -10.09 9.51
N ALA A 6 13.50 -9.91 8.33
CA ALA A 6 14.19 -9.26 7.21
C ALA A 6 14.24 -7.75 7.49
N LYS A 7 15.25 -7.29 8.21
CA LYS A 7 15.30 -5.93 8.77
C LYS A 7 15.47 -4.77 7.77
N HIS A 8 15.46 -5.01 6.45
CA HIS A 8 15.56 -3.94 5.44
C HIS A 8 14.79 -4.21 4.13
N ALA A 9 13.91 -5.21 4.09
CA ALA A 9 13.14 -5.49 2.88
C ALA A 9 11.83 -4.69 2.90
N ALA A 10 11.56 -3.89 1.86
CA ALA A 10 10.27 -3.25 1.66
C ALA A 10 9.29 -4.26 1.05
N PRO A 11 8.26 -4.75 1.78
CA PRO A 11 7.31 -5.70 1.25
C PRO A 11 6.49 -5.08 0.11
N ILE A 12 6.43 -5.76 -1.02
CA ILE A 12 5.59 -5.40 -2.17
C ILE A 12 4.44 -6.41 -2.25
N VAL A 13 3.21 -5.92 -2.33
CA VAL A 13 2.00 -6.74 -2.37
C VAL A 13 1.32 -6.59 -3.73
N ARG A 14 1.07 -7.70 -4.42
CA ARG A 14 0.21 -7.72 -5.61
C ARG A 14 -1.23 -7.96 -5.19
N VAL A 15 -2.11 -7.00 -5.50
CA VAL A 15 -3.55 -7.15 -5.25
C VAL A 15 -4.23 -7.94 -6.37
N SER A 16 -5.41 -8.47 -6.10
CA SER A 16 -6.18 -9.21 -7.09
C SER A 16 -6.80 -8.32 -8.17
N ASP A 17 -7.12 -7.07 -7.83
CA ASP A 17 -7.82 -6.13 -8.72
C ASP A 17 -7.61 -4.66 -8.30
N ASN A 18 -7.92 -3.70 -9.18
CA ASN A 18 -7.81 -2.25 -8.95
C ASN A 18 -8.96 -1.70 -8.09
N ARG A 19 -9.06 -2.18 -6.85
CA ARG A 19 -10.13 -1.83 -5.92
C ARG A 19 -9.58 -1.10 -4.69
N PRO A 20 -10.14 0.06 -4.30
CA PRO A 20 -9.66 0.82 -3.16
C PRO A 20 -9.67 0.03 -1.85
N ASP A 21 -10.65 -0.86 -1.65
CA ASP A 21 -10.74 -1.71 -0.45
C ASP A 21 -9.60 -2.72 -0.36
N LEU A 22 -9.20 -3.34 -1.48
CA LEU A 22 -8.08 -4.28 -1.52
C LEU A 22 -6.74 -3.58 -1.34
N ILE A 23 -6.60 -2.38 -1.92
CA ILE A 23 -5.40 -1.54 -1.78
C ILE A 23 -5.25 -1.09 -0.33
N CYS A 24 -6.32 -0.60 0.29
CA CYS A 24 -6.34 -0.21 1.70
C CYS A 24 -5.94 -1.39 2.61
N PHE A 25 -6.56 -2.57 2.39
CA PHE A 25 -6.23 -3.78 3.14
C PHE A 25 -4.75 -4.17 3.00
N ALA A 26 -4.19 -4.12 1.78
CA ALA A 26 -2.79 -4.45 1.54
C ALA A 26 -1.82 -3.45 2.19
N LEU A 27 -2.18 -2.17 2.22
CA LEU A 27 -1.40 -1.12 2.90
C LEU A 27 -1.48 -1.27 4.43
N ASP A 28 -2.65 -1.58 4.97
CA ASP A 28 -2.85 -1.83 6.40
C ASP A 28 -2.14 -3.10 6.88
N ALA A 29 -2.05 -4.11 6.02
CA ALA A 29 -1.25 -5.32 6.26
C ALA A 29 0.28 -5.04 6.31
N GLY A 30 0.71 -3.81 6.01
CA GLY A 30 2.12 -3.40 6.06
C GLY A 30 2.83 -3.43 4.71
N GLY A 31 2.10 -3.55 3.60
CA GLY A 31 2.65 -3.40 2.26
C GLY A 31 3.28 -2.01 2.06
N ARG A 32 4.54 -1.97 1.66
CA ARG A 32 5.28 -0.73 1.36
C ARG A 32 5.25 -0.37 -0.12
N GLY A 33 4.86 -1.32 -0.98
CA GLY A 33 4.54 -1.09 -2.39
C GLY A 33 3.35 -1.95 -2.81
N ILE A 34 2.54 -1.43 -3.73
CA ILE A 34 1.35 -2.11 -4.27
C ILE A 34 1.51 -2.33 -5.77
N VAL A 35 1.23 -3.55 -6.23
CA VAL A 35 1.20 -3.91 -7.65
C VAL A 35 -0.24 -4.27 -8.01
N VAL A 36 -0.85 -3.50 -8.92
CA VAL A 36 -2.18 -3.79 -9.45
C VAL A 36 -2.04 -4.46 -10.82
N PRO A 37 -2.68 -5.61 -11.05
CA PRO A 37 -2.62 -6.29 -12.33
C PRO A 37 -3.43 -5.56 -13.41
N MET A 38 -3.02 -5.71 -14.68
CA MET A 38 -3.84 -5.38 -15.86
C MET A 38 -4.32 -3.91 -15.93
N ILE A 39 -3.49 -2.95 -15.51
CA ILE A 39 -3.75 -1.53 -15.76
C ILE A 39 -3.46 -1.24 -17.24
N ASN A 40 -4.50 -0.88 -18.00
CA ASN A 40 -4.40 -0.67 -19.45
C ASN A 40 -4.65 0.79 -19.85
N THR A 41 -5.18 1.61 -18.93
CA THR A 41 -5.51 3.02 -19.20
C THR A 41 -4.86 3.96 -18.19
N LYS A 42 -4.69 5.23 -18.60
CA LYS A 42 -4.17 6.29 -17.73
C LYS A 42 -5.11 6.57 -16.55
N GLN A 43 -6.42 6.44 -16.77
CA GLN A 43 -7.46 6.68 -15.79
C GLN A 43 -7.43 5.62 -14.68
N GLU A 44 -7.25 4.34 -15.04
CA GLU A 44 -7.06 3.26 -14.06
C GLU A 44 -5.80 3.46 -13.22
N ALA A 45 -4.70 3.87 -13.86
CA ALA A 45 -3.45 4.18 -13.16
C ALA A 45 -3.63 5.36 -12.17
N ALA A 46 -4.33 6.43 -12.58
CA ALA A 46 -4.63 7.55 -11.70
C ALA A 46 -5.50 7.13 -10.51
N SER A 47 -6.53 6.31 -10.75
CA SER A 47 -7.40 5.78 -9.69
C SER A 47 -6.66 4.88 -8.70
N MET A 48 -5.71 4.06 -9.18
CA MET A 48 -4.83 3.27 -8.33
C MET A 48 -3.98 4.17 -7.42
N VAL A 49 -3.36 5.21 -7.99
CA VAL A 49 -2.50 6.14 -7.24
C VAL A 49 -3.31 6.89 -6.18
N ASP A 50 -4.49 7.40 -6.55
CA ASP A 50 -5.40 8.10 -5.64
C ASP A 50 -5.78 7.22 -4.43
N SER A 51 -6.08 5.94 -4.69
CA SER A 51 -6.37 4.94 -3.65
C SER A 51 -5.21 4.65 -2.69
N CYS A 52 -3.97 5.01 -3.04
CA CYS A 52 -2.80 4.83 -2.19
C CYS A 52 -2.47 6.07 -1.33
N LEU A 53 -3.15 7.20 -1.54
CA LEU A 53 -2.80 8.49 -0.96
C LEU A 53 -3.82 8.94 0.09
N TYR A 54 -3.31 9.42 1.22
CA TYR A 54 -4.11 10.04 2.26
C TYR A 54 -4.58 11.44 1.85
N TYR A 55 -5.64 11.91 2.51
CA TYR A 55 -6.07 13.31 2.40
C TYR A 55 -4.91 14.26 2.73
N PRO A 56 -4.69 15.34 1.97
CA PRO A 56 -5.52 15.90 0.88
C PRO A 56 -5.20 15.37 -0.52
N LYS A 57 -4.21 14.48 -0.67
CA LYS A 57 -3.73 14.01 -1.97
C LYS A 57 -4.55 12.85 -2.56
N GLY A 58 -5.35 12.19 -1.73
CA GLY A 58 -6.28 11.14 -2.14
C GLY A 58 -7.29 10.81 -1.04
N PRO A 59 -8.24 9.89 -1.31
CA PRO A 59 -9.34 9.56 -0.42
C PRO A 59 -9.02 8.46 0.62
N LEU A 60 -7.79 7.95 0.70
CA LEU A 60 -7.46 6.83 1.59
C LEU A 60 -7.72 7.21 3.05
N SER A 61 -8.41 6.33 3.79
CA SER A 61 -8.68 6.49 5.22
C SER A 61 -7.51 6.00 6.06
N ASN A 62 -7.29 6.62 7.22
CA ASN A 62 -6.24 6.22 8.15
C ASN A 62 -6.79 5.28 9.23
N SER A 63 -6.41 3.99 9.18
CA SER A 63 -6.81 2.96 10.14
C SER A 63 -6.04 3.03 11.48
N GLY A 64 -5.11 3.99 11.65
CA GLY A 64 -4.32 4.16 12.87
C GLY A 64 -2.99 3.41 12.82
N SER A 65 -2.61 2.72 13.90
CA SER A 65 -1.33 2.03 14.04
C SER A 65 -1.21 0.87 13.04
N ARG A 66 -0.74 1.16 11.81
CA ARG A 66 -0.38 0.13 10.83
C ARG A 66 0.67 -0.81 11.44
N GLY A 67 0.57 -2.11 11.12
CA GLY A 67 1.41 -3.15 11.73
C GLY A 67 2.88 -2.75 11.75
N GLN A 68 3.52 -2.86 12.92
CA GLN A 68 4.94 -2.51 13.15
C GLN A 68 5.87 -3.47 12.38
N TRP A 69 5.95 -3.31 11.07
CA TRP A 69 6.87 -4.02 10.21
C TRP A 69 7.85 -3.02 9.59
N GLY A 70 9.04 -2.94 10.20
CA GLY A 70 10.19 -2.22 9.67
C GLY A 70 10.27 -0.75 10.12
N GLY A 71 11.11 -0.49 11.12
CA GLY A 71 11.46 0.87 11.53
C GLY A 71 12.12 1.65 10.39
N GLY A 72 11.82 2.95 10.35
CA GLY A 72 12.59 3.95 9.60
C GLY A 72 12.38 3.96 8.09
N MET A 73 11.32 4.60 7.62
CA MET A 73 11.48 5.59 6.55
C MET A 73 10.31 6.57 6.61
N GLU A 74 10.65 7.85 6.56
CA GLU A 74 9.74 8.97 6.66
C GLU A 74 8.54 8.83 5.71
N ARG A 75 7.38 9.17 6.27
CA ARG A 75 6.09 9.19 5.58
C ARG A 75 6.23 10.08 4.36
N VAL A 76 5.87 9.59 3.18
CA VAL A 76 5.63 10.47 2.03
C VAL A 76 4.32 11.21 2.33
N SER A 77 4.44 12.32 3.07
CA SER A 77 3.40 13.34 3.23
C SER A 77 3.35 14.23 2.01
#